data_AF-G4ZIX8-F1
#
_entry.id   AF-G4ZIX8-F1
#
_cell.length_a   1.000
_cell.length_b   1.000
_cell.length_c   1.000
_cell.angle_alpha   90.00
_cell.angle_beta   90.00
_cell.angle_gamma   90.00
#
_symmetry.space_group_name_H-M   'P 1'
#
loop_
_entity.id
_entity.type
_entity.pdbx_description
1 polymer ?
#
loop_
_entity_poly.entity_id
_entity_poly.type
_entity_poly.pdbx_seq_one_letter_code
_entity_poly.pdbx_strand_id
1 'polypeptide(L)'
;MSFSMKLPAAKGKKKPLGAPFSSDGKQYGLVIPKKDAKEKTDARRRVGAEAARSLQQTQVDKVRAQALADDPSVFDYDAVYDDMKSARESEASQRAAKREAEKKKPKYISTLLQQAKIREVENERIRERRLVNERKADDALYGDKEKLVSASYKRKLQEMQRWDAEDARLAALEENEDVTKQGEHAMAGFYANLNKNIAMGGSTDNARKKREEAKPSKEDAIAAARARFLARKAQRQAPGSTA
;
A
#
# COMPACT_ATOMS: atom_id res chain seq x y z
N MET A 1 8.97 -15.92 47.14
CA MET A 1 8.19 -16.93 46.40
C MET A 1 8.86 -17.17 45.07
N SER A 2 9.71 -18.19 44.98
CA SER A 2 10.45 -18.56 43.78
C SER A 2 9.61 -19.52 42.92
N PHE A 3 9.17 -19.06 41.75
CA PHE A 3 8.37 -19.86 40.82
C PHE A 3 9.32 -20.62 39.87
N SER A 4 9.56 -21.91 40.14
CA SER A 4 10.28 -22.79 39.22
C SER A 4 9.31 -23.40 38.21
N MET A 5 9.29 -22.91 36.97
CA MET A 5 8.61 -23.59 35.86
C MET A 5 9.43 -24.82 35.42
N LYS A 6 8.92 -26.01 35.74
CA LYS A 6 9.41 -27.28 35.22
C LYS A 6 8.76 -27.53 33.85
N LEU A 7 9.53 -27.39 32.77
CA LEU A 7 9.07 -27.78 31.42
C LEU A 7 8.98 -29.31 31.32
N PRO A 8 7.87 -29.89 30.82
CA PRO A 8 7.79 -31.33 30.59
C PRO A 8 8.62 -31.72 29.36
N ALA A 9 9.41 -32.78 29.48
CA ALA A 9 10.19 -33.34 28.38
C ALA A 9 9.26 -33.77 27.24
N ALA A 10 9.42 -33.13 26.07
CA ALA A 10 8.74 -33.52 24.85
C ALA A 10 9.23 -34.91 24.42
N LYS A 11 8.36 -35.93 24.51
CA LYS A 11 8.58 -37.23 23.84
C LYS A 11 8.50 -37.00 22.34
N GLY A 12 9.67 -36.83 21.70
CA GLY A 12 9.80 -36.80 20.25
C GLY A 12 9.38 -38.13 19.66
N LYS A 13 8.12 -38.23 19.19
CA LYS A 13 7.70 -39.31 18.29
C LYS A 13 8.41 -39.08 16.95
N LYS A 14 9.57 -39.71 16.75
CA LYS A 14 10.15 -39.86 15.41
C LYS A 14 9.20 -40.75 14.61
N LYS A 15 8.40 -40.15 13.73
CA LYS A 15 7.74 -40.89 12.65
C LYS A 15 8.85 -41.56 11.84
N PRO A 16 8.78 -42.87 11.54
CA PRO A 16 9.74 -43.46 10.62
C PRO A 16 9.59 -42.74 9.28
N LEU A 17 10.72 -42.28 8.73
CA LEU A 17 10.81 -41.84 7.35
C LEU A 17 10.25 -42.98 6.49
N GLY A 18 9.27 -42.66 5.64
CA GLY A 18 8.68 -43.63 4.72
C GLY A 18 9.77 -44.34 3.93
N ALA A 19 9.53 -45.61 3.60
CA ALA A 19 10.43 -46.42 2.78
C ALA A 19 10.91 -45.60 1.57
N PRO A 20 12.20 -45.66 1.19
CA PRO A 20 12.63 -45.04 -0.05
C PRO A 20 11.77 -45.62 -1.16
N PHE A 21 11.14 -44.72 -1.94
CA PHE A 21 10.44 -45.09 -3.16
C PHE A 21 11.30 -46.13 -3.88
N SER A 22 10.79 -47.34 -4.03
CA SER A 22 11.40 -48.33 -4.90
C SER A 22 11.41 -47.68 -6.27
N SER A 23 12.58 -47.17 -6.67
CA SER A 23 12.77 -46.72 -8.03
C SER A 23 12.71 -47.99 -8.86
N ASP A 24 11.52 -48.32 -9.37
CA ASP A 24 11.42 -49.01 -10.64
C ASP A 24 12.23 -48.15 -11.60
N GLY A 25 13.49 -48.53 -11.74
CA GLY A 25 14.49 -47.80 -12.48
C GLY A 25 14.03 -47.79 -13.92
N LYS A 26 13.31 -46.74 -14.30
CA LYS A 26 13.25 -46.32 -15.70
C LYS A 26 14.69 -45.97 -16.05
N GLN A 27 15.42 -46.95 -16.57
CA GLN A 27 16.76 -46.78 -17.11
C GLN A 27 16.63 -45.81 -18.27
N TYR A 28 16.91 -44.54 -18.00
CA TYR A 28 17.18 -43.56 -19.04
C TYR A 28 18.63 -43.80 -19.49
N GLY A 29 18.79 -44.76 -20.39
CA GLY A 29 20.04 -45.10 -21.03
C GLY A 29 19.75 -45.57 -22.45
N LEU A 30 20.63 -45.26 -23.39
CA LEU A 30 20.50 -45.69 -24.78
C LEU A 30 20.59 -47.24 -24.81
N VAL A 31 19.46 -47.93 -24.91
CA VAL A 31 19.40 -49.38 -25.02
C VAL A 31 19.98 -49.78 -26.37
N ILE A 32 21.21 -50.31 -26.38
CA ILE A 32 21.86 -50.85 -27.58
C ILE A 32 21.35 -52.29 -27.78
N PRO A 33 20.57 -52.59 -28.82
CA PRO A 33 20.06 -53.94 -29.03
C PRO A 33 21.19 -54.89 -29.47
N LYS A 34 21.33 -56.03 -28.77
CA LYS A 34 22.19 -57.15 -29.21
C LYS A 34 21.62 -57.73 -30.52
N LYS A 35 22.51 -57.94 -31.49
CA LYS A 35 22.20 -58.18 -32.90
C LYS A 35 22.03 -59.68 -33.16
N ASP A 36 20.82 -60.20 -33.00
CA ASP A 36 20.45 -61.56 -33.46
C ASP A 36 19.75 -61.49 -34.82
N ALA A 37 20.04 -62.49 -35.65
CA ALA A 37 19.80 -62.51 -37.09
C ALA A 37 18.30 -62.56 -37.50
N LYS A 38 17.72 -61.41 -37.84
CA LYS A 38 16.53 -61.26 -38.72
C LYS A 38 16.70 -60.10 -39.72
N GLU A 39 17.82 -60.10 -40.43
CA GLU A 39 18.33 -58.96 -41.20
C GLU A 39 17.42 -58.44 -42.35
N LYS A 40 16.52 -59.27 -42.89
CA LYS A 40 15.64 -58.87 -44.01
C LYS A 40 14.28 -58.28 -43.59
N THR A 41 13.76 -58.60 -42.42
CA THR A 41 12.51 -58.00 -41.88
C THR A 41 12.76 -56.66 -41.18
N ASP A 42 14.00 -56.41 -40.78
CA ASP A 42 14.41 -55.21 -40.03
C ASP A 42 14.65 -54.00 -40.92
N ALA A 43 15.07 -54.18 -42.19
CA ALA A 43 15.27 -53.08 -43.12
C ALA A 43 13.96 -52.31 -43.40
N ARG A 44 12.86 -53.03 -43.66
CA ARG A 44 11.53 -52.41 -43.88
C ARG A 44 11.01 -51.71 -42.62
N ARG A 45 11.24 -52.28 -41.44
CA ARG A 45 10.89 -51.67 -40.15
C ARG A 45 11.73 -50.43 -39.84
N ARG A 46 13.03 -50.44 -40.15
CA ARG A 46 13.95 -49.30 -39.99
C ARG A 46 13.60 -48.17 -40.94
N VAL A 47 13.35 -48.47 -42.22
CA VAL A 47 12.88 -47.48 -43.21
C VAL A 47 11.52 -46.90 -42.80
N GLY A 48 10.59 -47.73 -42.30
CA GLY A 48 9.32 -47.24 -41.77
C GLY A 48 9.47 -46.37 -40.50
N ALA A 49 10.40 -46.72 -39.61
CA ALA A 49 10.72 -45.94 -38.42
C ALA A 49 11.44 -44.63 -38.75
N GLU A 50 12.34 -44.62 -39.73
CA GLU A 50 13.03 -43.44 -40.25
C GLU A 50 12.06 -42.52 -41.01
N ALA A 51 11.16 -43.09 -41.81
CA ALA A 51 10.07 -42.34 -42.44
C ALA A 51 9.16 -41.71 -41.39
N ALA A 52 8.76 -42.45 -40.35
CA ALA A 52 8.00 -41.89 -39.23
C ALA A 52 8.75 -40.77 -38.50
N ARG A 53 10.06 -40.95 -38.22
CA ARG A 53 10.91 -39.92 -37.61
C ARG A 53 11.03 -38.68 -38.49
N SER A 54 11.17 -38.85 -39.81
CA SER A 54 11.23 -37.74 -40.75
C SER A 54 9.92 -36.94 -40.76
N LEU A 55 8.77 -37.61 -40.72
CA LEU A 55 7.45 -36.97 -40.63
C LEU A 55 7.32 -36.20 -39.31
N GLN A 56 7.75 -36.79 -38.18
CA GLN A 56 7.76 -36.09 -36.88
C GLN A 56 8.68 -34.86 -36.92
N GLN A 57 9.87 -34.98 -37.50
CA GLN A 57 10.80 -33.86 -37.63
C GLN A 57 10.20 -32.72 -38.45
N THR A 58 9.57 -33.03 -39.60
CA THR A 58 8.90 -32.00 -40.42
C THR A 58 7.76 -31.30 -39.67
N GLN A 59 7.04 -32.02 -38.81
CA GLN A 59 5.99 -31.43 -37.99
C GLN A 59 6.56 -30.51 -36.92
N VAL A 60 7.66 -30.92 -36.27
CA VAL A 60 8.40 -30.10 -35.30
C VAL A 60 8.95 -28.83 -35.95
N ASP A 61 9.53 -28.95 -37.13
CA ASP A 61 10.11 -27.81 -37.86
C ASP A 61 9.01 -26.81 -38.27
N LYS A 62 7.84 -27.28 -38.69
CA LYS A 62 6.66 -26.43 -38.96
C LYS A 62 6.21 -25.67 -37.72
N VAL A 63 6.07 -26.37 -36.59
CA VAL A 63 5.66 -25.75 -35.31
C VAL A 63 6.70 -24.75 -34.83
N ARG A 64 7.99 -25.07 -34.96
CA ARG A 64 9.09 -24.15 -34.63
C ARG A 64 9.08 -22.91 -35.51
N ALA A 65 8.86 -23.07 -36.82
CA ALA A 65 8.77 -21.94 -37.75
C ALA A 65 7.54 -21.06 -37.45
N GLN A 66 6.40 -21.65 -37.08
CA GLN A 66 5.23 -20.90 -36.63
C GLN A 66 5.52 -20.11 -35.36
N ALA A 67 6.13 -20.75 -34.35
CA ALA A 67 6.48 -20.09 -33.10
C ALA A 67 7.46 -18.92 -33.29
N LEU A 68 8.46 -19.07 -34.18
CA LEU A 68 9.40 -17.99 -34.54
C LEU A 68 8.76 -16.87 -35.36
N ALA A 69 7.72 -17.18 -36.15
CA ALA A 69 6.98 -16.18 -36.92
C ALA A 69 6.06 -15.35 -36.02
N ASP A 70 5.49 -15.96 -34.98
CA ASP A 70 4.67 -15.27 -33.99
C ASP A 70 5.54 -14.39 -33.08
N ASP A 71 6.67 -14.92 -32.58
CA ASP A 71 7.62 -14.18 -31.76
C ASP A 71 9.07 -14.71 -31.92
N PRO A 72 10.00 -13.90 -32.43
CA PRO A 72 11.41 -14.27 -32.56
C PRO A 72 12.10 -14.60 -31.24
N SER A 73 11.61 -14.07 -30.11
CA SER A 73 12.20 -14.21 -28.78
C SER A 73 11.71 -15.42 -27.97
N VAL A 74 10.80 -16.24 -28.53
CA VAL A 74 10.16 -17.37 -27.84
C VAL A 74 11.15 -18.37 -27.20
N PHE A 75 12.36 -18.48 -27.75
CA PHE A 75 13.40 -19.39 -27.26
C PHE A 75 14.55 -18.66 -26.53
N ASP A 76 14.47 -17.34 -26.35
CA ASP A 76 15.48 -16.52 -25.66
C ASP A 76 15.30 -16.57 -24.14
N TYR A 77 15.48 -17.77 -23.56
CA TYR A 77 15.32 -17.99 -22.13
C TYR A 77 16.34 -17.22 -21.26
N ASP A 78 17.54 -16.99 -21.80
CA ASP A 78 18.63 -16.32 -21.09
C ASP A 78 18.32 -14.84 -20.84
N ALA A 79 17.75 -14.14 -21.83
CA ALA A 79 17.38 -12.74 -21.70
C ALA A 79 16.34 -12.50 -20.59
N VAL A 80 15.31 -13.35 -20.51
CA VAL A 80 14.29 -13.28 -19.45
C VAL A 80 14.91 -13.55 -18.07
N TYR A 81 15.87 -14.47 -18.00
CA TYR A 81 16.57 -14.75 -16.76
C TYR A 81 17.44 -13.58 -16.31
N ASP A 82 18.21 -12.99 -17.22
CA ASP A 82 19.04 -11.82 -16.97
C ASP A 82 18.20 -10.60 -16.54
N ASP A 83 17.04 -10.39 -17.15
CA ASP A 83 16.09 -9.35 -16.75
C ASP A 83 15.56 -9.58 -15.34
N MET A 84 15.11 -10.80 -15.02
CA MET A 84 14.65 -11.12 -13.67
C MET A 84 15.77 -10.98 -12.63
N LYS A 85 16.99 -11.39 -13.00
CA LYS A 85 18.15 -11.34 -12.12
C LYS A 85 18.59 -9.91 -11.87
N SER A 86 18.72 -9.11 -12.92
CA SER A 86 19.09 -7.69 -12.84
C SER A 86 18.02 -6.88 -12.10
N ALA A 87 16.73 -7.14 -12.34
CA ALA A 87 15.64 -6.53 -11.58
C ALA A 87 15.77 -6.86 -10.09
N ARG A 88 15.99 -8.13 -9.74
CA ARG A 88 16.17 -8.56 -8.35
C ARG A 88 17.39 -7.94 -7.68
N GLU A 89 18.51 -7.81 -8.40
CA GLU A 89 19.73 -7.18 -7.91
C GLU A 89 19.56 -5.67 -7.73
N SER A 90 18.87 -5.01 -8.66
CA SER A 90 18.55 -3.58 -8.56
C SER A 90 17.63 -3.30 -7.36
N GLU A 91 16.62 -4.14 -7.12
CA GLU A 91 15.78 -4.02 -5.94
C GLU A 91 16.57 -4.28 -4.65
N ALA A 92 17.45 -5.29 -4.66
CA ALA A 92 18.27 -5.61 -3.50
C ALA A 92 19.22 -4.46 -3.15
N SER A 93 19.88 -3.86 -4.15
CA SER A 93 20.77 -2.71 -3.96
C SER A 93 20.02 -1.47 -3.49
N GLN A 94 18.84 -1.19 -4.07
CA GLN A 94 17.96 -0.11 -3.59
C GLN A 94 17.50 -0.34 -2.14
N ARG A 95 17.12 -1.56 -1.77
CA ARG A 95 16.75 -1.90 -0.39
C ARG A 95 17.93 -1.76 0.56
N ALA A 96 19.14 -2.15 0.14
CA ALA A 96 20.36 -1.96 0.92
C ALA A 96 20.67 -0.47 1.13
N ALA A 97 20.62 0.34 0.07
CA ALA A 97 20.82 1.79 0.14
C ALA A 97 19.79 2.47 1.05
N LYS A 98 18.51 2.07 0.99
CA LYS A 98 17.46 2.56 1.91
C LYS A 98 17.78 2.21 3.37
N ARG A 99 18.18 0.97 3.64
CA ARG A 99 18.57 0.53 5.00
C ARG A 99 19.77 1.28 5.54
N GLU A 100 20.77 1.56 4.70
CA GLU A 100 21.91 2.39 5.13
C GLU A 100 21.50 3.85 5.39
N ALA A 101 20.66 4.41 4.54
CA ALA A 101 20.10 5.75 4.76
C ALA A 101 19.25 5.82 6.04
N GLU A 102 18.52 4.76 6.38
CA GLU A 102 17.78 4.65 7.65
C GLU A 102 18.72 4.58 8.85
N LYS A 103 19.82 3.81 8.78
CA LYS A 103 20.83 3.75 9.86
C LYS A 103 21.52 5.09 10.12
N LYS A 104 21.69 5.92 9.07
CA LYS A 104 22.28 7.25 9.18
C LYS A 104 21.35 8.27 9.85
N LYS A 105 20.03 8.02 9.86
CA LYS A 105 19.07 8.92 10.51
C LYS A 105 19.06 8.66 12.02
N PRO A 106 19.05 9.72 12.85
CA PRO A 106 18.94 9.57 14.29
C PRO A 106 17.57 8.96 14.66
N LYS A 107 17.59 7.96 15.55
CA LYS A 107 16.43 7.12 15.88
C LYS A 107 15.22 7.89 16.42
N TYR A 108 15.43 9.04 17.06
CA TYR A 108 14.38 9.74 17.83
C TYR A 108 14.08 11.17 17.35
N ILE A 109 14.87 11.76 16.44
CA ILE A 109 14.70 13.19 16.11
C ILE A 109 13.35 13.48 15.48
N SER A 110 12.86 12.58 14.62
CA SER A 110 11.57 12.72 13.95
C SER A 110 10.43 12.73 14.95
N THR A 111 10.48 11.81 15.92
CA THR A 111 9.47 11.71 16.99
C THR A 111 9.50 12.94 17.89
N LEU A 112 10.68 13.45 18.22
CA LEU A 112 10.82 14.68 19.01
C LEU A 112 10.26 15.90 18.28
N LEU A 113 10.53 16.03 16.98
CA LEU A 113 9.99 17.11 16.15
C LEU A 113 8.45 17.01 16.01
N GLN A 114 7.92 15.80 15.86
CA GLN A 114 6.47 15.57 15.84
C GLN A 114 5.82 15.96 17.17
N GLN A 115 6.42 15.56 18.30
CA GLN A 115 5.93 15.91 19.62
C GLN A 115 6.02 17.41 19.91
N ALA A 116 7.10 18.08 19.48
CA ALA A 116 7.23 19.53 19.58
C ALA A 116 6.07 20.23 18.84
N LYS A 117 5.79 19.80 17.61
CA LYS A 117 4.66 20.32 16.82
C LYS A 117 3.30 20.09 17.49
N ILE A 118 3.09 18.92 18.09
CA ILE A 118 1.85 18.63 18.84
C ILE A 118 1.72 19.57 20.04
N ARG A 119 2.81 19.81 20.77
CA ARG A 119 2.82 20.74 21.91
C ARG A 119 2.58 22.19 21.48
N GLU A 120 3.10 22.62 20.34
CA GLU A 120 2.84 23.94 19.78
C GLU A 120 1.34 24.14 19.54
N VAL A 121 0.69 23.19 18.86
CA VAL A 121 -0.76 23.21 18.61
C VAL A 121 -1.56 23.21 19.92
N GLU A 122 -1.17 22.39 20.90
CA GLU A 122 -1.87 22.36 22.19
C GLU A 122 -1.68 23.67 22.97
N ASN A 123 -0.49 24.26 22.95
CA ASN A 123 -0.23 25.56 23.57
C ASN A 123 -1.06 26.67 22.92
N GLU A 124 -1.23 26.65 21.60
CA GLU A 124 -2.11 27.58 20.89
C GLU A 124 -3.57 27.40 21.31
N ARG A 125 -4.06 26.16 21.41
CA ARG A 125 -5.41 25.85 21.92
C ARG A 125 -5.62 26.37 23.34
N ILE A 126 -4.64 26.19 24.22
CA ILE A 126 -4.69 26.70 25.60
C ILE A 126 -4.76 28.23 25.60
N ARG A 127 -3.94 28.92 24.79
CA ARG A 127 -3.97 30.39 24.67
C ARG A 127 -5.32 30.89 24.18
N GLU A 128 -5.90 30.26 23.16
CA GLU A 128 -7.21 30.66 22.62
C GLU A 128 -8.33 30.41 23.65
N ARG A 129 -8.31 29.28 24.37
CA ARG A 129 -9.27 29.03 25.47
C ARG A 129 -9.15 30.05 26.58
N ARG A 130 -7.92 30.43 26.96
CA ARG A 130 -7.66 31.47 27.95
C ARG A 130 -8.24 32.81 27.49
N LEU A 131 -7.98 33.19 26.24
CA LEU A 131 -8.50 34.42 25.66
C LEU A 131 -10.04 34.45 25.59
N VAL A 132 -10.68 33.32 25.28
CA VAL A 132 -12.15 33.20 25.34
C VAL A 132 -12.66 33.38 26.77
N ASN A 133 -11.96 32.84 27.76
CA ASN A 133 -12.35 32.99 29.16
C ASN A 133 -12.20 34.44 29.65
N GLU A 134 -11.11 35.11 29.27
CA GLU A 134 -10.90 36.54 29.53
C GLU A 134 -12.02 37.38 28.90
N ARG A 135 -12.42 37.10 27.65
CA ARG A 135 -13.57 37.77 27.01
C ARG A 135 -14.89 37.54 27.74
N LYS A 136 -15.14 36.33 28.24
CA LYS A 136 -16.36 36.05 29.02
C LYS A 136 -16.39 36.84 30.33
N ALA A 137 -15.23 37.03 30.97
CA ALA A 137 -15.12 37.85 32.17
C ALA A 137 -15.36 39.34 31.85
N ASP A 138 -14.78 39.85 30.77
CA ASP A 138 -15.02 41.23 30.32
C ASP A 138 -16.48 41.46 29.91
N ASP A 139 -17.08 40.48 29.22
CA ASP A 139 -18.49 40.51 28.83
C ASP A 139 -19.44 40.50 30.04
N ALA A 140 -19.04 39.87 31.16
CA ALA A 140 -19.82 39.90 32.39
C ALA A 140 -19.79 41.29 33.08
N LEU A 141 -18.70 42.05 32.88
CA LEU A 141 -18.52 43.39 33.46
C LEU A 141 -19.03 44.52 32.56
N TYR A 142 -19.01 44.31 31.24
CA TYR A 142 -19.28 45.35 30.24
C TYR A 142 -20.28 44.91 29.17
N GLY A 143 -21.07 43.87 29.44
CA GLY A 143 -22.05 43.31 28.50
C GLY A 143 -23.10 44.31 28.01
N ASP A 144 -23.40 45.32 28.84
CA ASP A 144 -24.37 46.38 28.52
C ASP A 144 -23.82 47.45 27.55
N LYS A 145 -22.51 47.43 27.24
CA LYS A 145 -21.87 48.38 26.33
C LYS A 145 -21.86 47.84 24.89
N GLU A 146 -21.86 48.76 23.92
CA GLU A 146 -21.81 48.40 22.51
C GLU A 146 -20.50 47.68 22.14
N LYS A 147 -20.63 46.49 21.54
CA LYS A 147 -19.48 45.67 21.08
C LYS A 147 -19.18 45.96 19.61
N LEU A 148 -18.19 46.81 19.35
CA LEU A 148 -17.73 47.11 18.00
C LEU A 148 -16.74 46.05 17.50
N VAL A 149 -17.20 45.18 16.61
CA VAL A 149 -16.39 44.08 16.08
C VAL A 149 -15.93 44.37 14.65
N SER A 150 -14.61 44.44 14.45
CA SER A 150 -14.00 44.61 13.12
C SER A 150 -14.25 43.39 12.21
N ALA A 151 -14.32 43.62 10.89
CA ALA A 151 -14.55 42.57 9.90
C ALA A 151 -13.48 41.45 9.95
N SER A 152 -12.24 41.79 10.32
CA SER A 152 -11.15 40.82 10.51
C SER A 152 -11.43 39.87 11.68
N TYR A 153 -11.97 40.39 12.78
CA TYR A 153 -12.31 39.59 13.95
C TYR A 153 -13.52 38.69 13.71
N LYS A 154 -14.54 39.18 12.98
CA LYS A 154 -15.67 38.34 12.55
C LYS A 154 -15.19 37.14 11.72
N ARG A 155 -14.19 37.33 10.85
CA ARG A 155 -13.56 36.23 10.09
C ARG A 155 -12.81 35.26 11.00
N LYS A 156 -12.02 35.74 11.96
CA LYS A 156 -11.33 34.88 12.94
C LYS A 156 -12.33 34.04 13.74
N LEU A 157 -13.46 34.62 14.15
CA LEU A 157 -14.50 33.91 14.89
C LEU A 157 -15.15 32.79 14.07
N GLN A 158 -15.45 33.06 12.80
CA GLN A 158 -15.97 32.04 11.87
C GLN A 158 -14.96 30.92 11.62
N GLU A 159 -13.67 31.26 11.50
CA GLU A 159 -12.61 30.29 11.34
C GLU A 159 -12.51 29.39 12.59
N MET A 160 -12.48 29.97 13.80
CA MET A 160 -12.50 29.19 15.05
C MET A 160 -13.72 28.27 15.14
N GLN A 161 -14.92 28.76 14.83
CA GLN A 161 -16.13 27.93 14.82
C GLN A 161 -16.05 26.75 13.83
N ARG A 162 -15.39 26.94 12.69
CA ARG A 162 -15.17 25.84 11.73
C ARG A 162 -14.19 24.81 12.27
N TRP A 163 -13.11 25.24 12.91
CA TRP A 163 -12.15 24.34 13.56
C TRP A 163 -12.81 23.54 14.69
N ASP A 164 -13.60 24.19 15.54
CA ASP A 164 -14.34 23.53 16.63
C ASP A 164 -15.37 22.53 16.08
N ALA A 165 -16.07 22.87 15.00
CA ALA A 165 -17.03 21.97 14.36
C ALA A 165 -16.36 20.74 13.72
N GLU A 166 -15.19 20.91 13.09
CA GLU A 166 -14.44 19.79 12.52
C GLU A 166 -13.85 18.90 13.61
N ASP A 167 -13.27 19.47 14.68
CA ASP A 167 -12.78 18.71 15.83
C ASP A 167 -13.94 17.94 16.51
N ALA A 168 -15.12 18.55 16.65
CA ALA A 168 -16.31 17.87 17.17
C ALA A 168 -16.80 16.75 16.24
N ARG A 169 -16.75 16.96 14.92
CA ARG A 169 -17.11 15.92 13.93
C ARG A 169 -16.16 14.73 14.00
N LEU A 170 -14.85 14.98 14.11
CA LEU A 170 -13.84 13.93 14.24
C LEU A 170 -13.99 13.19 15.58
N ALA A 171 -14.22 13.90 16.68
CA ALA A 171 -14.47 13.28 17.97
C ALA A 171 -15.71 12.39 17.97
N ALA A 172 -16.79 12.83 17.31
CA ALA A 172 -18.01 12.01 17.16
C ALA A 172 -17.77 10.77 16.30
N LEU A 173 -16.97 10.87 15.24
CA LEU A 173 -16.58 9.72 14.42
C LEU A 173 -15.71 8.73 15.23
N GLU A 174 -14.72 9.23 15.96
CA GLU A 174 -13.86 8.39 16.81
C GLU A 174 -14.67 7.71 17.91
N GLU A 175 -15.60 8.42 18.54
CA GLU A 175 -16.51 7.86 19.54
C GLU A 175 -17.41 6.76 18.95
N ASN A 176 -17.90 6.95 17.73
CA ASN A 176 -18.66 5.93 17.03
C ASN A 176 -17.80 4.73 16.60
N GLU A 177 -16.51 4.93 16.31
CA GLU A 177 -15.57 3.87 15.91
C GLU A 177 -14.86 3.21 17.11
N ASP A 178 -15.09 3.70 18.34
CA ASP A 178 -14.52 3.17 19.56
C ASP A 178 -15.08 1.78 19.90
N VAL A 179 -14.24 0.78 19.72
CA VAL A 179 -14.55 -0.64 19.99
C VAL A 179 -14.99 -0.90 21.44
N THR A 180 -14.60 -0.06 22.40
CA THR A 180 -15.00 -0.23 23.81
C THR A 180 -16.45 0.18 24.06
N LYS A 181 -16.98 1.11 23.25
CA LYS A 181 -18.36 1.62 23.33
C LYS A 181 -19.35 0.81 22.47
N GLN A 182 -18.84 0.16 21.42
CA GLN A 182 -19.65 -0.54 20.40
C GLN A 182 -20.19 -1.93 20.81
N GLY A 183 -19.84 -2.46 21.99
CA GLY A 183 -20.41 -3.71 22.51
C GLY A 183 -20.32 -4.90 21.54
N GLU A 184 -21.44 -5.58 21.28
CA GLU A 184 -21.51 -6.72 20.35
C GLU A 184 -21.14 -6.36 18.89
N HIS A 185 -21.33 -5.11 18.47
CA HIS A 185 -20.99 -4.64 17.12
C HIS A 185 -19.50 -4.27 16.95
N ALA A 186 -18.74 -4.21 18.05
CA ALA A 186 -17.32 -3.86 18.03
C ALA A 186 -16.50 -4.83 17.18
N MET A 187 -16.80 -6.14 17.26
CA MET A 187 -16.10 -7.16 16.48
C MET A 187 -16.42 -7.06 14.98
N ALA A 188 -17.69 -6.82 14.63
CA ALA A 188 -18.09 -6.65 13.24
C ALA A 188 -17.43 -5.42 12.58
N GLY A 189 -17.35 -4.30 13.30
CA GLY A 189 -16.64 -3.10 12.87
C GLY A 189 -15.13 -3.32 12.70
N PHE A 190 -14.50 -4.06 13.64
CA PHE A 190 -13.10 -4.44 13.56
C PHE A 190 -12.78 -5.25 12.30
N TYR A 191 -13.55 -6.30 11.99
CA TYR A 191 -13.33 -7.13 10.79
C TYR A 191 -13.62 -6.38 9.49
N ALA A 192 -14.61 -5.49 9.48
CA ALA A 192 -14.88 -4.62 8.33
C ALA A 192 -13.72 -3.63 8.07
N ASN A 193 -13.02 -3.19 9.11
CA ASN A 193 -11.88 -2.29 9.00
C ASN A 193 -10.55 -3.03 8.72
N LEU A 194 -10.42 -4.29 9.14
CA LEU A 194 -9.23 -5.12 8.93
C LEU A 194 -8.91 -5.27 7.43
N ASN A 195 -9.93 -5.52 6.61
CA ASN A 195 -9.80 -5.68 5.16
C ASN A 195 -9.60 -4.34 4.40
N LYS A 196 -9.84 -3.20 5.07
CA LYS A 196 -9.61 -1.86 4.52
C LYS A 196 -8.20 -1.35 4.83
N ASN A 197 -7.57 -1.87 5.88
CA ASN A 197 -6.22 -1.49 6.27
C ASN A 197 -5.17 -2.13 5.34
N ILE A 198 -4.43 -1.27 4.64
CA ILE A 198 -3.36 -1.67 3.69
C ILE A 198 -2.26 -2.48 4.41
N ALA A 199 -1.99 -2.18 5.68
CA ALA A 199 -0.98 -2.88 6.48
C ALA A 199 -1.32 -4.35 6.78
N MET A 200 -2.60 -4.74 6.71
CA MET A 200 -3.09 -6.10 6.99
C MET A 200 -3.59 -6.83 5.74
N GLY A 201 -3.22 -6.38 4.54
CA GLY A 201 -3.56 -7.04 3.27
C GLY A 201 -4.77 -6.44 2.53
N GLY A 202 -5.27 -5.27 2.94
CA GLY A 202 -6.29 -4.53 2.19
C GLY A 202 -5.78 -4.00 0.84
N SER A 203 -6.65 -3.99 -0.18
CA SER A 203 -6.28 -3.53 -1.53
C SER A 203 -5.90 -2.04 -1.57
N THR A 204 -4.82 -1.73 -2.29
CA THR A 204 -4.34 -0.35 -2.54
C THR A 204 -5.26 0.48 -3.43
N ASP A 205 -6.20 -0.16 -4.14
CA ASP A 205 -7.12 0.50 -5.07
C ASP A 205 -8.08 1.47 -4.37
N ASN A 206 -8.54 1.11 -3.17
CA ASN A 206 -9.44 1.96 -2.38
C ASN A 206 -8.74 3.23 -1.85
N ALA A 207 -7.46 3.12 -1.48
CA ALA A 207 -6.67 4.27 -1.03
C ALA A 207 -6.36 5.24 -2.18
N ARG A 208 -6.16 4.71 -3.39
CA ARG A 208 -5.97 5.50 -4.61
C ARG A 208 -7.25 6.25 -5.02
N LYS A 209 -8.41 5.58 -4.97
CA LYS A 209 -9.73 6.21 -5.23
C LYS A 209 -10.07 7.32 -4.24
N LYS A 210 -9.92 7.08 -2.93
CA LYS A 210 -10.17 8.12 -1.90
C LYS A 210 -9.29 9.36 -2.10
N ARG A 211 -8.06 9.19 -2.60
CA ARG A 211 -7.14 10.31 -2.91
C ARG A 211 -7.48 11.04 -4.21
N GLU A 212 -8.15 10.38 -5.16
CA GLU A 212 -8.69 11.01 -6.36
C GLU A 212 -9.98 11.79 -6.07
N GLU A 213 -10.86 11.25 -5.22
CA GLU A 213 -12.08 11.94 -4.75
C GLU A 213 -11.79 13.15 -3.85
N ALA A 214 -10.67 13.14 -3.12
CA ALA A 214 -10.23 14.26 -2.29
C ALA A 214 -9.57 15.41 -3.09
N LYS A 215 -9.34 15.26 -4.40
CA LYS A 215 -8.91 16.38 -5.24
C LYS A 215 -10.15 17.20 -5.61
N PRO A 216 -10.15 18.53 -5.41
CA PRO A 216 -11.28 19.35 -5.84
C PRO A 216 -11.51 19.12 -7.33
N SER A 217 -12.75 18.88 -7.71
CA SER A 217 -13.10 18.64 -9.10
C SER A 217 -12.64 19.85 -9.94
N LYS A 218 -12.40 19.64 -11.24
CA LYS A 218 -12.01 20.76 -12.14
C LYS A 218 -13.01 21.91 -12.07
N GLU A 219 -14.29 21.59 -11.88
CA GLU A 219 -15.39 22.55 -11.75
C GLU A 219 -15.29 23.33 -10.44
N ASP A 220 -15.00 22.67 -9.30
CA ASP A 220 -14.79 23.33 -8.01
C ASP A 220 -13.56 24.24 -8.01
N ALA A 221 -12.49 23.81 -8.68
CA ALA A 221 -11.29 24.62 -8.86
C ALA A 221 -11.56 25.87 -9.71
N ILE A 222 -12.37 25.72 -10.77
CA ILE A 222 -12.81 26.84 -11.63
C ILE A 222 -13.75 27.78 -10.86
N ALA A 223 -14.68 27.24 -10.07
CA ALA A 223 -15.59 28.02 -9.23
C ALA A 223 -14.82 28.81 -8.15
N ALA A 224 -13.86 28.18 -7.48
CA ALA A 224 -12.98 28.82 -6.51
C ALA A 224 -12.11 29.91 -7.15
N ALA A 225 -11.59 29.69 -8.37
CA ALA A 225 -10.84 30.69 -9.12
C ALA A 225 -11.71 31.89 -9.52
N ARG A 226 -12.95 31.64 -9.98
CA ARG A 226 -13.94 32.69 -10.29
C ARG A 226 -14.32 33.50 -9.05
N ALA A 227 -14.57 32.84 -7.92
CA ALA A 227 -14.88 33.50 -6.66
C ALA A 227 -13.72 34.40 -6.17
N ARG A 228 -12.47 33.91 -6.28
CA ARG A 228 -11.27 34.71 -5.96
C ARG A 228 -11.10 35.90 -6.89
N PHE A 229 -11.36 35.71 -8.18
CA PHE A 229 -11.30 36.80 -9.17
C PHE A 229 -12.34 37.89 -8.89
N LEU A 230 -13.58 37.49 -8.60
CA LEU A 230 -14.66 38.42 -8.25
C LEU A 230 -14.37 39.17 -6.94
N ALA A 231 -13.87 38.49 -5.91
CA ALA A 231 -13.47 39.12 -4.66
C ALA A 231 -12.34 40.16 -4.87
N ARG A 232 -11.34 39.85 -5.69
CA ARG A 232 -10.24 40.77 -6.04
C ARG A 232 -10.72 41.95 -6.89
N LYS A 233 -11.69 41.73 -7.78
CA LYS A 233 -12.32 42.80 -8.57
C LYS A 233 -13.12 43.75 -7.68
N ALA A 234 -13.89 43.22 -6.72
CA ALA A 234 -14.62 44.02 -5.75
C ALA A 234 -13.70 44.86 -4.85
N GLN A 235 -12.56 44.30 -4.42
CA GLN A 235 -11.55 45.05 -3.66
C GLN A 235 -10.88 46.17 -4.46
N ARG A 236 -10.79 46.04 -5.79
CA ARG A 236 -10.27 47.09 -6.67
C ARG A 236 -11.28 48.19 -7.00
N GLN A 237 -12.57 47.90 -6.89
CA GLN A 237 -13.65 48.86 -7.17
C GLN A 237 -14.16 49.58 -5.92
N ALA A 238 -13.74 49.18 -4.72
CA ALA A 238 -13.95 49.99 -3.52
C ALA A 238 -12.99 51.20 -3.60
N PRO A 239 -13.48 52.44 -3.80
CA PRO A 239 -12.62 53.62 -3.72
C PRO A 239 -12.07 53.70 -2.29
N GLY A 240 -10.78 54.05 -2.17
CA GLY A 240 -10.12 54.19 -0.88
C GLY A 240 -10.97 55.03 0.07
N SER A 241 -11.48 54.40 1.13
CA SER A 241 -12.09 55.09 2.26
C SER A 241 -10.97 55.76 3.04
N THR A 242 -10.50 56.90 2.53
CA THR A 242 -9.83 57.94 3.31
C THR A 242 -10.90 58.69 4.08
N ALA A 243 -11.03 58.38 5.36
CA ALA A 243 -11.43 59.27 6.45
C ALA A 243 -11.08 58.54 7.76
#